data_AF-A0A951RD46-F1
#
_entry.id   AF-A0A951RD46-F1
#
_cell.length_a   1.000
_cell.length_b   1.000
_cell.length_c   1.000
_cell.angle_alpha   90.00
_cell.angle_beta   90.00
_cell.angle_gamma   90.00
#
_symmetry.space_group_name_H-M   'P 1'
#
loop_
_entity.id
_entity.type
_entity.pdbx_description
1 polymer ?
#
loop_
_entity_poly.entity_id
_entity_poly.type
_entity_poly.pdbx_seq_one_letter_code
_entity_poly.pdbx_strand_id
1 'polypeptide(L)'
;MKYGICLIAAAPLRLLPDDRSEMVSQMLFGELAEILETKERWLSVRLLHDNYSGWISQGQIAVLSDDDFENLDSATKWVSTDLVQVLENKSKNASFLVSGGSTFYDCDGGGFKLLGDEYVYHGGMNQVIDFDRDLLVNSA
;
A
#
# COMPACT_ATOMS: atom_id res chain seq x y z
N MET A 1 -1.12 -3.82 -17.78
CA MET A 1 -1.81 -2.77 -16.98
C MET A 1 -0.72 -2.00 -16.24
N LYS A 2 -0.98 -0.81 -15.69
CA LYS A 2 0.03 -0.11 -14.90
C LYS A 2 -0.38 -0.12 -13.44
N TYR A 3 0.56 -0.38 -12.56
CA TYR A 3 0.32 -0.45 -11.12
C TYR A 3 1.25 0.50 -10.37
N GLY A 4 0.87 0.84 -9.16
CA GLY A 4 1.69 1.61 -8.25
C GLY A 4 1.51 1.21 -6.80
N ILE A 5 2.50 1.59 -5.99
CA ILE A 5 2.54 1.34 -4.55
C ILE A 5 2.78 2.65 -3.80
N CYS A 6 2.18 2.78 -2.61
CA CYS A 6 2.44 3.91 -1.73
C CYS A 6 3.65 3.62 -0.84
N LEU A 7 4.70 4.45 -0.95
CA LEU A 7 5.93 4.33 -0.14
C LEU A 7 6.04 5.41 0.95
N ILE A 8 5.00 6.21 1.12
CA ILE A 8 4.87 7.17 2.21
C ILE A 8 3.81 6.69 3.20
N ALA A 9 3.76 7.31 4.38
CA ALA A 9 2.83 6.96 5.44
C ALA A 9 1.37 6.87 4.97
N ALA A 10 0.89 7.93 4.32
CA ALA A 10 -0.42 8.01 3.71
C ALA A 10 -0.40 9.04 2.56
N ALA A 11 -0.88 8.64 1.39
CA ALA A 11 -1.07 9.50 0.24
C ALA A 11 -2.55 9.84 0.05
N PRO A 12 -2.93 11.12 -0.06
CA PRO A 12 -4.33 11.50 -0.22
C PRO A 12 -4.87 11.11 -1.60
N LEU A 13 -6.07 10.53 -1.63
CA LEU A 13 -6.87 10.39 -2.84
C LEU A 13 -7.90 11.52 -2.91
N ARG A 14 -7.96 12.20 -4.04
CA ARG A 14 -8.83 13.35 -4.27
C ARG A 14 -9.94 13.05 -5.28
N LEU A 15 -11.06 13.76 -5.16
CA LEU A 15 -12.18 13.60 -6.08
C LEU A 15 -11.82 14.02 -7.52
N LEU A 16 -11.02 15.08 -7.66
CA LEU A 16 -10.58 15.66 -8.93
C LEU A 16 -9.05 15.85 -8.92
N PRO A 17 -8.40 15.94 -10.09
CA PRO A 17 -6.96 16.17 -10.22
C PRO A 17 -6.60 17.64 -9.92
N ASP A 18 -6.87 18.09 -8.69
CA ASP A 18 -6.62 19.44 -8.20
C ASP A 18 -6.28 19.39 -6.69
N ASP A 19 -5.26 20.14 -6.27
CA ASP A 19 -4.85 20.23 -4.86
C ASP A 19 -5.95 20.83 -3.96
N ARG A 20 -6.89 21.58 -4.54
CA ARG A 20 -8.05 22.15 -3.85
C ARG A 20 -9.25 21.21 -3.81
N SER A 21 -9.20 20.11 -4.56
CA SER A 21 -10.27 19.11 -4.57
C SER A 21 -10.35 18.42 -3.21
N GLU A 22 -11.57 18.04 -2.83
CA GLU A 22 -11.83 17.26 -1.62
C GLU A 22 -10.98 15.98 -1.60
N MET A 23 -10.44 15.68 -0.42
CA MET A 23 -9.83 14.39 -0.14
C MET A 23 -10.94 13.39 0.17
N VAL A 24 -11.09 12.38 -0.67
CA VAL A 24 -12.19 11.40 -0.61
C VAL A 24 -11.77 10.08 0.05
N SER A 25 -10.47 9.79 0.01
CA SER A 25 -9.87 8.62 0.66
C SER A 25 -8.36 8.86 0.83
N GLN A 26 -7.63 7.84 1.27
CA GLN A 26 -6.18 7.82 1.35
C GLN A 26 -5.66 6.43 0.99
N MET A 27 -4.44 6.39 0.46
CA MET A 27 -3.67 5.18 0.22
C MET A 27 -2.58 5.08 1.27
N LEU A 28 -2.53 3.99 2.03
CA LEU A 28 -1.57 3.79 3.12
C LEU A 28 -0.26 3.17 2.62
N PHE A 29 0.80 3.27 3.42
CA PHE A 29 2.07 2.61 3.12
C PHE A 29 1.88 1.15 2.72
N GLY A 30 2.50 0.76 1.60
CA GLY A 30 2.50 -0.59 1.05
C GLY A 30 1.24 -1.00 0.30
N GLU A 31 0.17 -0.20 0.30
CA GLU A 31 -1.01 -0.53 -0.52
C GLU A 31 -0.70 -0.49 -2.02
N LEU A 32 -1.41 -1.29 -2.80
CA LEU A 32 -1.31 -1.35 -4.25
C LEU A 32 -2.52 -0.69 -4.92
N ALA A 33 -2.27 -0.09 -6.08
CA ALA A 33 -3.32 0.49 -6.91
C ALA A 33 -3.07 0.23 -8.40
N GLU A 34 -4.15 0.02 -9.15
CA GLU A 34 -4.17 0.09 -10.61
C GLU A 34 -4.21 1.55 -11.06
N ILE A 35 -3.35 1.95 -11.99
CA ILE A 35 -3.34 3.27 -12.60
C ILE A 35 -4.24 3.25 -13.84
N LEU A 36 -5.36 3.97 -13.76
CA LEU A 36 -6.40 4.02 -14.80
C LEU A 36 -6.14 5.12 -15.83
N GLU A 37 -5.70 6.29 -15.37
CA GLU A 37 -5.48 7.48 -16.21
C GLU A 37 -4.29 8.29 -15.69
N THR A 38 -3.59 8.99 -16.59
CA THR A 38 -2.55 9.95 -16.25
C THR A 38 -2.88 11.31 -16.85
N LYS A 39 -2.89 12.35 -16.01
CA LYS A 39 -3.14 13.73 -16.42
C LYS A 39 -2.12 14.67 -15.77
N GLU A 40 -1.14 15.11 -16.56
CA GLU A 40 -0.03 15.95 -16.08
C GLU A 40 0.64 15.34 -14.84
N ARG A 41 0.47 15.98 -13.67
CA ARG A 41 1.03 15.53 -12.38
C ARG A 41 0.10 14.61 -11.56
N TRP A 42 -1.04 14.23 -12.12
CA TRP A 42 -2.08 13.45 -11.45
C TRP A 42 -2.26 12.08 -12.08
N LEU A 43 -2.53 11.09 -11.24
CA LEU A 43 -2.89 9.74 -11.65
C LEU A 43 -4.28 9.42 -11.10
N SER A 44 -5.20 8.99 -11.96
CA SER A 44 -6.43 8.35 -11.50
C SER A 44 -6.09 6.90 -11.19
N VAL A 45 -6.37 6.46 -9.97
CA VAL A 45 -6.04 5.13 -9.49
C VAL A 45 -7.25 4.42 -8.92
N ARG A 46 -7.21 3.08 -8.92
CA ARG A 46 -8.13 2.21 -8.20
C ARG A 46 -7.34 1.36 -7.21
N LEU A 47 -7.64 1.47 -5.92
CA LEU A 47 -7.01 0.66 -4.89
C LEU A 47 -7.41 -0.81 -5.07
N LEU A 48 -6.44 -1.72 -4.97
CA LEU A 48 -6.70 -3.15 -5.22
C LEU A 48 -7.48 -3.83 -4.08
N HIS A 49 -7.41 -3.29 -2.86
CA HIS A 49 -8.01 -3.94 -1.70
C HIS A 49 -9.54 -3.73 -1.59
N ASP A 50 -10.05 -2.56 -2.02
CA ASP A 50 -11.47 -2.20 -1.89
C ASP A 50 -12.11 -1.70 -3.21
N ASN A 51 -11.34 -1.62 -4.30
CA ASN A 51 -11.75 -1.04 -5.58
C ASN A 51 -12.15 0.44 -5.52
N TYR A 52 -11.79 1.17 -4.47
CA TYR A 52 -12.05 2.60 -4.38
C TYR A 52 -11.16 3.37 -5.34
N SER A 53 -11.73 4.40 -5.98
CA SER A 53 -11.02 5.19 -6.99
C SER A 53 -10.91 6.67 -6.61
N GLY A 54 -9.81 7.28 -7.02
CA GLY A 54 -9.55 8.71 -6.81
C GLY A 54 -8.30 9.18 -7.55
N TRP A 55 -7.99 10.45 -7.40
CA TRP A 55 -6.81 11.08 -7.99
C TRP A 55 -5.70 11.24 -6.96
N ILE A 56 -4.50 10.79 -7.31
CA ILE A 56 -3.28 10.91 -6.50
C ILE A 56 -2.22 11.72 -7.24
N SER A 57 -1.41 12.48 -6.51
CA SER A 57 -0.26 13.17 -7.10
C SER A 57 0.80 12.14 -7.49
N GLN A 58 1.36 12.26 -8.69
CA GLN A 58 2.38 11.34 -9.22
C GLN A 58 3.61 11.22 -8.29
N GLY A 59 3.94 12.26 -7.52
CA GLY A 59 5.05 12.23 -6.56
C GLY A 59 4.76 11.47 -5.26
N GLN A 60 3.54 10.98 -5.06
CA GLN A 60 3.11 10.28 -3.85
C GLN A 60 2.86 8.78 -4.04
N ILE A 61 3.08 8.28 -5.27
CA ILE A 61 2.93 6.87 -5.63
C ILE A 61 4.12 6.46 -6.49
N ALA A 62 4.72 5.32 -6.17
CA ALA A 62 5.78 4.73 -6.98
C ALA A 62 5.15 3.82 -8.03
N VAL A 63 5.43 4.07 -9.31
CA VAL A 63 4.99 3.21 -10.41
C VAL A 63 5.83 1.94 -10.42
N LEU A 64 5.17 0.78 -10.48
CA LEU A 64 5.81 -0.53 -10.48
C LEU A 64 6.18 -0.98 -11.88
N SER A 65 7.26 -1.75 -11.99
CA SER A 65 7.46 -2.63 -13.15
C SER A 65 6.48 -3.81 -13.08
N ASP A 66 6.28 -4.51 -14.20
CA ASP A 66 5.42 -5.69 -14.24
C ASP A 66 5.96 -6.78 -13.27
N ASP A 67 7.28 -7.00 -13.26
CA ASP A 67 7.94 -7.93 -12.35
C ASP A 67 7.78 -7.54 -10.87
N ASP A 68 7.93 -6.25 -10.53
CA ASP A 68 7.73 -5.79 -9.14
C ASP A 68 6.28 -6.03 -8.69
N PHE A 69 5.32 -5.76 -9.58
CA PHE A 69 3.92 -5.97 -9.29
C PHE A 69 3.59 -7.45 -9.09
N GLU A 70 4.02 -8.33 -9.99
CA GLU A 70 3.78 -9.78 -9.88
C GLU A 70 4.37 -10.36 -8.59
N ASN A 71 5.58 -9.94 -8.22
CA ASN A 71 6.21 -10.34 -6.96
C ASN A 71 5.41 -9.86 -5.74
N LEU A 72 4.95 -8.61 -5.73
CA LEU A 72 4.19 -8.04 -4.60
C LEU A 72 2.78 -8.63 -4.49
N ASP A 73 2.13 -8.91 -5.61
CA ASP A 73 0.77 -9.45 -5.60
C ASP A 73 0.73 -10.89 -5.06
N SER A 74 1.74 -11.68 -5.41
CA SER A 74 1.91 -13.07 -4.96
C SER A 74 2.59 -13.22 -3.60
N ALA A 75 3.22 -12.16 -3.09
CA ALA A 75 3.90 -12.16 -1.79
C ALA A 75 2.94 -12.30 -0.62
N THR A 76 3.46 -12.80 0.50
CA THR A 76 2.71 -12.87 1.75
C THR A 76 2.50 -11.47 2.31
N LYS A 77 1.24 -11.05 2.41
CA LYS A 77 0.85 -9.73 2.91
C LYS A 77 0.70 -9.75 4.43
N TRP A 78 1.20 -8.71 5.08
CA TRP A 78 1.07 -8.45 6.51
C TRP A 78 0.51 -7.05 6.72
N VAL A 79 -0.32 -6.85 7.74
CA VAL A 79 -0.95 -5.55 8.01
C VAL A 79 -0.68 -5.11 9.44
N SER A 80 -0.26 -3.85 9.58
CA SER A 80 -0.10 -3.13 10.84
C SER A 80 -1.41 -3.09 11.63
N THR A 81 -1.35 -3.48 12.90
CA THR A 81 -2.51 -3.47 13.84
C THR A 81 -2.44 -2.35 14.86
N ASP A 82 -1.26 -1.76 15.07
CA ASP A 82 -1.10 -0.60 15.92
C ASP A 82 -1.83 0.61 15.34
N LEU A 83 -2.36 1.47 16.20
CA LEU A 83 -2.99 2.71 15.76
C LEU A 83 -2.00 3.58 14.98
N VAL A 84 -0.79 3.74 15.52
CA VAL A 84 0.35 4.43 14.92
C VAL A 84 1.64 3.77 15.42
N GLN A 85 2.61 3.55 14.53
CA GLN A 85 3.92 2.99 14.89
C GLN A 85 5.02 3.51 13.96
N VAL A 86 6.28 3.45 14.41
CA VAL A 86 7.44 3.81 13.60
C VAL A 86 7.77 2.71 12.59
N LEU A 87 7.95 3.11 11.33
CA LEU A 87 8.59 2.31 10.28
C LEU A 87 9.96 2.92 9.96
N GLU A 88 11.00 2.10 10.01
CA GLU A 88 12.37 2.52 9.71
C GLU A 88 12.79 2.03 8.33
N ASN A 89 13.22 2.94 7.46
CA ASN A 89 13.92 2.61 6.22
C ASN A 89 15.42 2.61 6.51
N LYS A 90 16.02 1.42 6.62
CA LYS A 90 17.44 1.23 6.92
C LYS A 90 18.33 1.67 5.76
N SER A 91 17.89 1.47 4.52
CA SER A 91 18.65 1.88 3.32
C SER A 91 18.83 3.40 3.24
N LYS A 92 17.84 4.17 3.68
CA LYS A 92 17.83 5.64 3.63
C LYS A 92 18.13 6.31 4.97
N ASN A 93 18.36 5.53 6.03
CA ASN A 93 18.54 6.00 7.40
C ASN A 93 17.45 7.00 7.82
N ALA A 94 16.19 6.66 7.54
CA ALA A 94 15.03 7.50 7.78
C ALA A 94 13.94 6.72 8.52
N SER A 95 13.14 7.42 9.30
CA SER A 95 12.00 6.84 10.02
C SER A 95 10.77 7.71 9.84
N PHE A 96 9.61 7.09 9.73
CA PHE A 96 8.33 7.79 9.64
C PHE A 96 7.24 6.99 10.34
N LEU A 97 6.12 7.65 10.64
CA LEU A 97 4.99 7.03 11.31
C LEU A 97 4.05 6.43 10.28
N VAL A 98 3.69 5.16 10.47
CA VAL A 98 2.64 4.47 9.71
C VAL A 98 1.46 4.18 10.62
N SER A 99 0.25 4.15 10.05
CA SER A 99 -0.97 3.86 10.80
C SER A 99 -1.29 2.36 10.78
N GLY A 100 -2.32 1.98 11.53
CA GLY A 100 -3.00 0.71 11.32
C GLY A 100 -3.49 0.61 9.86
N GLY A 101 -3.46 -0.59 9.30
CA GLY A 101 -3.83 -0.83 7.89
C GLY A 101 -2.66 -0.76 6.90
N SER A 102 -1.50 -0.18 7.26
CA SER A 102 -0.32 -0.23 6.40
C SER A 102 0.12 -1.67 6.12
N THR A 103 0.47 -1.94 4.87
CA THR A 103 0.76 -3.28 4.34
C THR A 103 2.27 -3.49 4.19
N PHE A 104 2.74 -4.68 4.54
CA PHE A 104 4.12 -5.12 4.39
C PHE A 104 4.13 -6.46 3.64
N TYR A 105 5.21 -6.76 2.93
CA TYR A 105 5.32 -7.95 2.07
C TYR A 105 6.47 -8.83 2.53
N ASP A 106 6.24 -10.14 2.57
CA ASP A 106 7.22 -11.17 2.99
C ASP A 106 7.97 -10.78 4.27
N CYS A 107 7.23 -10.26 5.24
CA CYS A 107 7.77 -9.78 6.51
C CYS A 107 8.16 -10.95 7.41
N ASP A 108 9.40 -10.94 7.90
CA ASP A 108 9.93 -11.90 8.87
C ASP A 108 10.43 -11.16 10.11
N GLY A 109 9.79 -11.40 11.26
CA GLY A 109 10.16 -10.76 12.52
C GLY A 109 10.12 -9.23 12.51
N GLY A 110 9.34 -8.63 11.58
CA GLY A 110 9.24 -7.18 11.39
C GLY A 110 10.22 -6.58 10.37
N GLY A 111 11.18 -7.36 9.88
CA GLY A 111 12.05 -6.95 8.78
C GLY A 111 11.46 -7.33 7.42
N PHE A 112 11.55 -6.45 6.43
CA PHE A 112 11.14 -6.74 5.06
C PHE A 112 11.90 -5.90 4.03
N LYS A 113 11.83 -6.30 2.76
CA LYS A 113 12.37 -5.55 1.62
C LYS A 113 11.24 -5.08 0.73
N LEU A 114 11.34 -3.83 0.27
CA LEU A 114 10.35 -3.26 -0.64
C LEU A 114 11.05 -2.36 -1.67
N LEU A 115 10.99 -2.75 -2.95
CA LEU A 115 11.61 -2.05 -4.07
C LEU A 115 13.10 -1.70 -3.84
N GLY A 116 13.85 -2.67 -3.29
CA GLY A 116 15.29 -2.54 -3.02
C GLY A 116 15.65 -1.86 -1.70
N ASP A 117 14.69 -1.23 -1.02
CA ASP A 117 14.90 -0.65 0.30
C ASP A 117 14.61 -1.69 1.41
N GLU A 118 15.42 -1.66 2.47
CA GLU A 118 15.24 -2.49 3.66
C GLU A 118 14.48 -1.72 4.73
N TYR A 119 13.43 -2.34 5.28
CA TYR A 119 12.55 -1.77 6.28
C TYR A 119 12.50 -2.61 7.55
N VAL A 120 12.29 -1.95 8.69
CA VAL A 120 12.02 -2.59 9.97
C VAL A 120 10.81 -1.94 10.64
N TYR A 121 9.84 -2.77 11.00
CA TYR A 121 8.64 -2.41 11.73
C TYR A 121 8.62 -3.13 13.09
N HIS A 122 8.45 -2.37 14.17
CA HIS A 122 8.52 -2.87 15.54
C HIS A 122 7.15 -3.08 16.21
N GLY A 123 6.05 -2.90 15.47
CA GLY A 123 4.69 -3.04 15.99
C GLY A 123 4.10 -4.45 15.84
N GLY A 124 2.87 -4.59 16.32
CA GLY A 124 2.02 -5.74 16.08
C GLY A 124 1.50 -5.75 14.64
N MET A 125 1.63 -6.89 13.97
CA MET A 125 1.15 -7.12 12.62
C MET A 125 0.47 -8.48 12.50
N ASN A 126 -0.53 -8.56 11.63
CA ASN A 126 -1.21 -9.81 11.31
C ASN A 126 -0.96 -10.17 9.85
N GLN A 127 -0.72 -11.44 9.58
CA GLN A 127 -0.71 -11.96 8.22
C GLN A 127 -2.12 -11.86 7.63
N VAL A 128 -2.22 -11.37 6.40
CA VAL A 128 -3.47 -11.40 5.64
C VAL A 128 -3.66 -12.81 5.14
N ILE A 129 -4.71 -13.46 5.62
CA ILE A 129 -5.12 -14.79 5.16
C ILE A 129 -6.34 -14.56 4.29
N ASP A 130 -6.26 -14.95 3.02
CA ASP A 130 -7.42 -14.90 2.14
C ASP A 130 -8.54 -15.75 2.73
N PHE A 131 -9.66 -15.10 3.01
CA PHE A 131 -10.82 -15.76 3.57
C PHE A 131 -11.52 -16.56 2.46
N ASP A 132 -11.25 -17.86 2.42
CA ASP A 132 -11.97 -18.77 1.55
C ASP A 132 -13.42 -18.92 2.05
N ARG A 133 -14.35 -18.26 1.34
CA ARG A 133 -15.78 -18.30 1.64
C ARG A 133 -16.35 -19.72 1.51
N ASP A 134 -15.75 -20.58 0.69
CA ASP A 134 -16.20 -21.95 0.51
C ASP A 134 -15.95 -22.81 1.75
N LEU A 135 -14.98 -22.43 2.60
CA LEU A 135 -14.76 -23.08 3.91
C LEU A 135 -15.93 -22.90 4.87
N LEU A 136 -16.66 -21.78 4.81
CA LEU A 136 -17.86 -21.57 5.63
C LEU A 136 -19.03 -22.44 5.18
N VAL A 137 -19.21 -22.59 3.87
CA VAL A 137 -20.36 -23.33 3.32
C VAL A 137 -20.21 -24.82 3.59
N ASN A 138 -18.98 -25.34 3.56
CA ASN A 138 -18.70 -26.76 3.77
C ASN A 138 -18.55 -27.17 5.25
N SER A 139 -18.67 -26.22 6.19
CA SER A 139 -18.58 -26.46 7.63
C SER A 139 -19.92 -26.35 8.38
N ALA A 140 -21.03 -26.18 7.64
CA ALA A 140 -22.40 -26.11 8.15
C ALA A 140 -23.18 -27.43 7.99
#